data_AF-A0A1Y3CE65-F1
#
_entry.id   AF-A0A1Y3CE65-F1
#
_cell.length_a   1.000
_cell.length_b   1.000
_cell.length_c   1.000
_cell.angle_alpha   90.00
_cell.angle_beta   90.00
_cell.angle_gamma   90.00
#
_symmetry.space_group_name_H-M   'P 1'
#
loop_
_entity.id
_entity.type
_entity.pdbx_description
1 polymer ?
#
loop_
_entity_poly.entity_id
_entity_poly.type
_entity_poly.pdbx_seq_one_letter_code
_entity_poly.pdbx_strand_id
1 'polypeptide(L)'
;MLNKLTGLFTGSGLFKSSKPSPEQLYLQDNNIQFDPEQGYIVDGIVVNQLSERLAYFSNRKLNNFDDLKVLYFTAILINEKIDLEIANQRFVARLGNTEENLLQLKQIIKKLNDYYRNFLREK
;
A
#
# COMPACT_ATOMS: atom_id res chain seq x y z
N MET A 1 52.80 11.45 -42.21
CA MET A 1 52.47 12.01 -40.88
C MET A 1 52.09 10.89 -39.93
N LEU A 2 52.67 10.90 -38.74
CA LEU A 2 52.34 10.07 -37.58
C LEU A 2 50.98 10.49 -36.98
N ASN A 3 50.09 9.56 -36.63
CA ASN A 3 49.74 9.30 -35.22
C ASN A 3 48.77 8.12 -35.04
N LYS A 4 49.16 7.28 -34.08
CA LYS A 4 48.40 6.24 -33.38
C LYS A 4 47.20 6.85 -32.63
N LEU A 5 46.13 6.08 -32.42
CA LEU A 5 45.77 5.54 -31.10
C LEU A 5 44.45 4.75 -31.16
N THR A 6 44.58 3.48 -30.76
CA THR A 6 43.54 2.59 -30.25
C THR A 6 42.72 3.25 -29.13
N GLY A 7 41.41 3.07 -29.16
CA GLY A 7 40.52 3.28 -28.03
C GLY A 7 39.57 2.10 -27.89
N LEU A 8 40.02 1.06 -27.18
CA LEU A 8 39.11 0.14 -26.50
C LEU A 8 38.23 0.97 -25.55
N PHE A 9 36.92 0.88 -25.71
CA PHE A 9 36.02 0.93 -24.55
C PHE A 9 35.02 -0.22 -24.68
N THR A 10 35.47 -1.36 -24.17
CA THR A 10 34.63 -2.35 -23.51
C THR A 10 33.73 -1.62 -22.51
N GLY A 11 32.45 -1.53 -22.84
CA GLY A 11 31.42 -1.00 -21.97
C GLY A 11 30.19 -1.89 -22.03
N SER A 12 30.37 -3.21 -21.96
CA SER A 12 29.34 -4.09 -21.42
C SER A 12 29.14 -3.68 -19.97
N GLY A 13 28.36 -2.62 -19.78
CA GLY A 13 27.85 -2.15 -18.52
C GLY A 13 27.19 -3.34 -17.86
N LEU A 14 27.92 -3.89 -16.91
CA LEU A 14 27.54 -5.01 -16.08
C LEU A 14 26.18 -4.65 -15.49
N PHE A 15 25.10 -5.16 -16.09
CA PHE A 15 23.78 -5.16 -15.47
C PHE A 15 23.94 -5.97 -14.18
N LYS A 16 24.28 -5.28 -13.09
CA LYS A 16 24.13 -5.82 -11.75
C LYS A 16 22.63 -5.92 -11.53
N SER A 17 22.04 -7.03 -11.94
CA SER A 17 20.73 -7.43 -11.45
C SER A 17 20.89 -7.71 -9.96
N SER A 18 20.89 -6.66 -9.13
CA SER A 18 20.72 -6.86 -7.70
C SER A 18 19.37 -7.53 -7.54
N LYS A 19 19.36 -8.74 -6.96
CA LYS A 19 18.10 -9.38 -6.60
C LYS A 19 17.28 -8.38 -5.79
N PRO A 20 15.98 -8.18 -6.11
CA PRO A 20 15.14 -7.26 -5.35
C PRO A 20 15.16 -7.64 -3.87
N SER A 21 15.14 -6.64 -3.00
CA SER A 21 15.06 -6.90 -1.56
C SER A 21 13.71 -7.56 -1.21
N PRO A 22 13.61 -8.26 -0.06
CA PRO A 22 12.34 -8.80 0.39
C PRO A 22 11.22 -7.74 0.50
N GLU A 23 11.58 -6.51 0.86
CA GLU A 23 10.65 -5.36 0.91
C GLU A 23 10.15 -4.98 -0.49
N GLN A 24 11.07 -4.89 -1.47
CA GLN A 24 10.71 -4.60 -2.87
C GLN A 24 9.83 -5.69 -3.48
N LEU A 25 10.16 -6.96 -3.22
CA LEU A 25 9.33 -8.09 -3.66
C LEU A 25 7.93 -8.03 -3.05
N TYR A 26 7.83 -7.77 -1.74
CA TYR A 26 6.54 -7.65 -1.09
C TYR A 26 5.68 -6.53 -1.67
N LEU A 27 6.26 -5.35 -1.90
CA LEU A 27 5.56 -4.22 -2.52
C LEU A 27 5.09 -4.58 -3.94
N GLN A 28 5.95 -5.22 -4.74
CA GLN A 28 5.63 -5.66 -6.10
C GLN A 28 4.51 -6.71 -6.11
N ASP A 29 4.65 -7.79 -5.35
CA ASP A 29 3.70 -8.92 -5.32
C ASP A 29 2.31 -8.50 -4.80
N ASN A 30 2.25 -7.45 -3.97
CA ASN A 30 1.01 -6.92 -3.42
C ASN A 30 0.49 -5.68 -4.16
N ASN A 31 1.14 -5.28 -5.26
CA ASN A 31 0.84 -4.07 -6.04
C ASN A 31 0.75 -2.80 -5.19
N ILE A 32 1.68 -2.62 -4.25
CA ILE A 32 1.76 -1.46 -3.38
C ILE A 32 2.79 -0.48 -3.95
N GLN A 33 2.38 0.77 -4.11
CA GLN A 33 3.23 1.89 -4.50
C GLN A 33 2.98 3.05 -3.54
N PHE A 34 3.91 4.00 -3.50
CA PHE A 34 3.76 5.22 -2.73
C PHE A 34 4.08 6.42 -3.63
N ASP A 35 3.13 7.34 -3.71
CA ASP A 35 3.28 8.61 -4.39
C ASP A 35 3.33 9.75 -3.35
N PRO A 36 4.27 10.71 -3.44
CA PRO A 36 4.39 11.78 -2.44
C PRO A 36 3.18 12.72 -2.34
N GLU A 37 2.39 12.87 -3.40
CA GLU A 37 1.23 13.76 -3.43
C GLU A 37 -0.07 13.01 -3.12
N GLN A 38 -0.19 11.78 -3.59
CA GLN A 38 -1.42 10.98 -3.50
C GLN A 38 -1.43 10.00 -2.32
N GLY A 39 -0.24 9.66 -1.80
CA GLY A 39 -0.04 8.67 -0.75
C GLY A 39 0.06 7.24 -1.29
N TYR A 40 -0.38 6.26 -0.50
CA TYR A 40 -0.33 4.86 -0.91
C TYR A 40 -1.28 4.55 -2.08
N ILE A 41 -0.80 3.71 -2.99
CA ILE A 41 -1.58 3.14 -4.09
C ILE A 41 -1.51 1.62 -3.93
N VAL A 42 -2.66 0.95 -3.85
CA VAL A 42 -2.75 -0.51 -3.67
C VAL A 42 -3.66 -1.09 -4.73
N ASP A 43 -3.16 -2.06 -5.51
CA ASP A 43 -3.88 -2.64 -6.65
C ASP A 43 -4.40 -1.56 -7.64
N GLY A 44 -3.63 -0.48 -7.81
CA GLY A 44 -3.99 0.66 -8.68
C GLY A 44 -4.97 1.65 -8.05
N ILE A 45 -5.40 1.46 -6.80
CA ILE A 45 -6.32 2.35 -6.09
C ILE A 45 -5.52 3.32 -5.23
N VAL A 46 -5.69 4.63 -5.45
CA VAL A 46 -5.19 5.67 -4.54
C VAL A 46 -6.00 5.58 -3.24
N VAL A 47 -5.46 4.94 -2.21
CA VAL A 47 -6.26 4.52 -1.04
C VAL A 47 -6.76 5.72 -0.23
N ASN A 48 -6.09 6.87 -0.32
CA ASN A 48 -6.54 8.11 0.32
C ASN A 48 -7.86 8.64 -0.26
N GLN A 49 -8.32 8.17 -1.42
CA GLN A 49 -9.68 8.42 -1.91
C GLN A 49 -10.75 7.70 -1.06
N LEU A 50 -10.36 6.69 -0.28
CA LEU A 50 -11.23 5.94 0.64
C LEU A 50 -11.21 6.49 2.07
N SER A 51 -10.57 7.65 2.29
CA SER A 51 -10.37 8.24 3.62
C SER A 51 -11.64 8.46 4.41
N GLU A 52 -12.76 8.79 3.76
CA GLU A 52 -14.05 8.96 4.44
C GLU A 52 -14.58 7.64 5.03
N ARG A 53 -14.40 6.52 4.31
CA ARG A 53 -14.71 5.18 4.84
C ARG A 53 -13.80 4.85 6.02
N LEU A 54 -12.51 5.14 5.90
CA LEU A 54 -11.55 4.93 6.97
C LEU A 54 -11.91 5.73 8.23
N ALA A 55 -12.28 7.01 8.07
CA ALA A 55 -12.71 7.86 9.17
C ALA A 55 -13.99 7.35 9.84
N TYR A 56 -14.94 6.86 9.06
CA TYR A 56 -16.17 6.25 9.58
C TYR A 56 -15.86 5.00 10.42
N PHE A 57 -15.12 4.05 9.86
CA PHE A 57 -14.83 2.80 10.56
C PHE A 57 -13.88 3.01 11.74
N SER A 58 -12.90 3.89 11.66
CA SER A 58 -11.95 4.15 12.75
C SER A 58 -12.51 4.95 13.93
N ASN A 59 -13.77 5.39 13.91
CA ASN A 59 -14.30 6.41 14.85
C ASN A 59 -13.51 7.73 14.79
N ARG A 60 -13.19 8.19 13.57
CA ARG A 60 -12.43 9.42 13.29
C ARG A 60 -11.00 9.44 13.85
N LYS A 61 -10.47 8.27 14.24
CA LYS A 61 -9.07 8.13 14.69
C LYS A 61 -8.09 8.25 13.52
N LEU A 62 -8.54 7.98 12.30
CA LEU A 62 -7.76 8.06 11.07
C LEU A 62 -8.53 8.82 10.00
N ASN A 63 -7.84 9.71 9.29
CA ASN A 63 -8.40 10.49 8.18
C ASN A 63 -7.67 10.25 6.86
N ASN A 64 -6.64 9.40 6.83
CA ASN A 64 -5.90 8.96 5.65
C ASN A 64 -5.17 7.65 5.97
N PHE A 65 -4.53 7.06 4.97
CA PHE A 65 -3.78 5.80 5.08
C PHE A 65 -2.26 6.01 5.25
N ASP A 66 -1.80 7.25 5.38
CA ASP A 66 -0.37 7.57 5.34
C ASP A 66 0.35 7.15 6.63
N ASP A 67 -0.33 7.22 7.77
CA ASP A 67 0.18 6.73 9.05
C ASP A 67 -0.10 5.22 9.21
N LEU A 68 0.79 4.41 8.64
CA LEU A 68 0.68 2.95 8.70
C LEU A 68 0.77 2.38 10.13
N LYS A 69 1.43 3.08 11.06
CA LYS A 69 1.51 2.65 12.45
C LYS A 69 0.14 2.79 13.12
N VAL A 70 -0.51 3.93 12.94
CA VAL A 70 -1.87 4.14 13.48
C VAL A 70 -2.88 3.23 12.77
N LEU A 71 -2.75 3.03 11.46
CA LEU A 71 -3.55 2.05 10.71
C LEU A 71 -3.43 0.64 11.33
N TYR A 72 -2.21 0.18 11.60
CA TYR A 72 -1.96 -1.13 12.19
C TYR A 72 -2.66 -1.31 13.54
N PHE A 73 -2.56 -0.33 14.45
CA PHE A 73 -3.17 -0.44 15.78
C PHE A 73 -4.69 -0.24 15.78
N THR A 74 -5.25 0.42 14.77
CA THR A 74 -6.70 0.66 14.68
C THR A 74 -7.44 -0.36 13.80
N ALA A 75 -6.71 -1.16 13.01
CA ALA A 75 -7.30 -2.07 12.04
C ALA A 75 -8.23 -3.13 12.64
N ILE A 76 -7.99 -3.59 13.88
CA ILE A 76 -8.92 -4.53 14.55
C ILE A 76 -10.31 -3.90 14.68
N LEU A 77 -10.39 -2.66 15.16
CA LEU A 77 -11.65 -1.93 15.32
C LEU A 77 -12.31 -1.63 13.96
N ILE A 78 -11.52 -1.32 12.95
CA ILE A 78 -12.02 -1.08 11.58
C ILE A 78 -12.63 -2.37 11.02
N ASN A 79 -11.90 -3.49 11.09
CA ASN A 79 -12.34 -4.78 10.58
C ASN A 79 -13.62 -5.27 11.26
N GLU A 80 -13.68 -5.18 12.59
CA GLU A 80 -14.87 -5.57 13.35
C GLU A 80 -16.12 -4.82 12.89
N LYS A 81 -16.02 -3.51 12.67
CA LYS A 81 -17.16 -2.72 12.19
C LYS A 81 -17.55 -3.02 10.74
N ILE A 82 -16.56 -3.27 9.89
CA ILE A 82 -16.83 -3.73 8.52
C ILE A 82 -17.60 -5.06 8.58
N ASP A 83 -17.16 -6.00 9.42
CA ASP A 83 -17.81 -7.30 9.59
C ASP A 83 -19.24 -7.16 10.10
N LEU A 84 -19.49 -6.25 11.05
CA LEU A 84 -20.84 -5.93 11.50
C LEU A 84 -21.71 -5.33 10.39
N GLU A 85 -21.17 -4.46 9.55
CA GLU A 85 -21.92 -3.86 8.43
C GLU A 85 -22.32 -4.91 7.39
N ILE A 86 -21.38 -5.80 7.04
CA ILE A 86 -21.62 -6.94 6.14
C ILE A 86 -22.62 -7.92 6.74
N ALA A 87 -22.43 -8.36 7.99
CA ALA A 87 -23.30 -9.35 8.63
C ALA A 87 -24.75 -8.85 8.75
N ASN A 88 -24.94 -7.55 8.99
CA ASN A 88 -26.27 -6.95 9.10
C ASN A 88 -26.87 -6.57 7.74
N GLN A 89 -26.09 -6.60 6.65
CA GLN A 89 -26.51 -6.15 5.31
C GLN A 89 -27.09 -4.72 5.32
N ARG A 90 -26.56 -3.86 6.20
CA ARG A 90 -27.00 -2.48 6.41
C ARG A 90 -25.91 -1.51 6.00
N PHE A 91 -25.70 -1.40 4.69
CA PHE A 91 -24.63 -0.60 4.14
C PHE A 91 -24.87 0.90 4.25
N VAL A 92 -23.81 1.65 4.58
CA VAL A 92 -23.85 3.12 4.66
C VAL A 92 -23.89 3.70 3.25
N ALA A 93 -25.09 4.06 2.79
CA ALA A 93 -25.36 4.54 1.43
C ALA A 93 -24.51 5.78 1.04
N ARG A 94 -24.30 6.74 1.95
CA ARG A 94 -23.50 7.94 1.66
C ARG A 94 -22.02 7.62 1.33
N LEU A 95 -21.52 6.48 1.80
CA LEU A 95 -20.15 6.01 1.54
C LEU A 95 -20.09 5.09 0.31
N GLY A 96 -21.24 4.83 -0.33
CA GLY A 96 -21.38 3.85 -1.39
C GLY A 96 -20.92 2.45 -0.97
N ASN A 97 -21.10 2.08 0.31
CA ASN A 97 -20.62 0.80 0.82
C ASN A 97 -21.40 -0.35 0.16
N THR A 98 -20.67 -1.39 -0.20
CA THR A 98 -21.19 -2.68 -0.65
C THR A 98 -20.34 -3.77 0.00
N GLU A 99 -20.85 -5.00 0.09
CA GLU A 99 -20.05 -6.10 0.62
C GLU A 99 -18.72 -6.26 -0.12
N GLU A 100 -18.75 -6.19 -1.45
CA GLU A 100 -17.57 -6.30 -2.31
C GLU A 100 -16.51 -5.24 -1.98
N ASN A 101 -16.88 -3.96 -1.90
CA ASN A 101 -15.90 -2.90 -1.65
C ASN A 101 -15.41 -2.85 -0.20
N LEU A 102 -16.22 -3.36 0.73
CA LEU A 102 -15.82 -3.52 2.12
C LEU A 102 -14.81 -4.67 2.28
N LEU A 103 -15.00 -5.78 1.56
CA LEU A 103 -14.01 -6.86 1.49
C LEU A 103 -12.71 -6.39 0.82
N GLN A 104 -12.80 -5.59 -0.25
CA GLN A 104 -11.64 -4.96 -0.87
C GLN A 104 -10.90 -4.05 0.11
N LEU A 105 -11.62 -3.21 0.88
CA LEU A 105 -11.04 -2.36 1.90
C LEU A 105 -10.29 -3.17 2.98
N LYS A 106 -10.86 -4.28 3.45
CA LYS A 106 -10.17 -5.18 4.39
C LYS A 106 -8.88 -5.73 3.81
N GLN A 107 -8.88 -6.11 2.53
CA GLN A 107 -7.69 -6.63 1.86
C GLN A 107 -6.59 -5.55 1.71
N ILE A 108 -6.97 -4.32 1.36
CA ILE A 108 -6.05 -3.18 1.30
C ILE A 108 -5.41 -2.94 2.68
N ILE A 109 -6.23 -2.85 3.74
CA ILE A 109 -5.75 -2.64 5.11
C ILE A 109 -4.80 -3.76 5.52
N LYS A 110 -5.14 -5.02 5.21
CA LYS A 110 -4.28 -6.17 5.49
C LYS A 110 -2.90 -6.02 4.82
N LYS A 111 -2.87 -5.74 3.52
CA LYS A 111 -1.63 -5.56 2.74
C LYS A 111 -0.73 -4.47 3.35
N LEU A 112 -1.30 -3.33 3.70
CA LEU A 112 -0.59 -2.20 4.30
C LEU A 112 -0.11 -2.50 5.74
N ASN A 113 -0.90 -3.20 6.54
CA ASN A 113 -0.51 -3.62 7.88
C ASN A 113 0.60 -4.66 7.88
N ASP A 114 0.52 -5.63 6.97
CA ASP A 114 1.55 -6.65 6.78
C ASP A 114 2.86 -5.99 6.29
N TYR A 115 2.77 -4.99 5.40
CA TYR A 115 3.92 -4.17 5.01
C TYR A 115 4.57 -3.47 6.21
N TYR A 116 3.76 -2.74 6.99
CA TYR A 116 4.23 -2.05 8.19
C TYR A 116 4.90 -3.01 9.17
N ARG A 117 4.21 -4.12 9.50
CA ARG A 117 4.68 -5.11 10.46
C ARG A 117 6.01 -5.74 10.05
N ASN A 118 6.14 -6.13 8.78
CA ASN A 118 7.27 -6.92 8.30
C ASN A 118 8.49 -6.06 7.95
N PHE A 119 8.30 -4.78 7.61
CA PHE A 119 9.39 -3.96 7.04
C PHE A 119 9.61 -2.61 7.71
N LEU A 120 8.65 -2.06 8.46
CA LEU A 120 8.73 -0.70 9.02
C LEU A 120 8.69 -0.65 10.55
N ARG A 121 8.01 -1.57 11.24
CA ARG A 121 7.73 -1.49 12.68
C ARG A 121 8.98 -1.47 13.57
N GLU A 122 10.06 -2.09 13.13
CA GLU A 122 11.32 -2.24 13.87
C GLU A 122 12.45 -1.33 13.35
N LYS A 123 12.14 -0.44 12.40
CA LYS A 123 13.02 0.66 11.97
C LYS A 123 12.74 1.89 12.83
#